data_AF-A0A924USL9-F1
#
_entry.id   AF-A0A924USL9-F1
#
_cell.length_a   1.000
_cell.length_b   1.000
_cell.length_c   1.000
_cell.angle_alpha   90.00
_cell.angle_beta   90.00
_cell.angle_gamma   90.00
#
_symmetry.space_group_name_H-M   'P 1'
#
loop_
_entity.id
_entity.type
_entity.pdbx_description
1 polymer ?
#
loop_
_entity_poly.entity_id
_entity_poly.type
_entity_poly.pdbx_seq_one_letter_code
_entity_poly.pdbx_strand_id
1 'polypeptide(L)' 'MPHITLEDHLPGITGLLEYSKTSAQPIRELTQFLLRGPSTLTEAQRELIATVVSYGNECTFCTTAHTA' A
#
# COMPACT_ATOMS: atom_id res chain seq x y z
N MET A 1 -10.44 10.03 -14.57
CA MET A 1 -11.76 9.44 -14.28
C MET A 1 -11.64 7.94 -14.45
N PRO A 2 -12.03 7.13 -13.46
CA PRO A 2 -12.00 5.68 -13.60
C PRO A 2 -13.01 5.22 -14.67
N HIS A 3 -12.66 4.18 -15.43
CA HIS A 3 -13.54 3.55 -16.43
C HIS A 3 -14.35 2.37 -15.85
N ILE A 4 -14.25 2.17 -14.53
CA ILE A 4 -14.96 1.16 -13.75
C ILE A 4 -15.58 1.85 -12.53
N THR A 5 -16.67 1.29 -12.01
CA THR A 5 -17.29 1.80 -10.78
C THR A 5 -16.41 1.47 -9.58
N LEU A 6 -15.95 2.49 -8.87
CA LEU A 6 -15.20 2.39 -7.63
C LEU A 6 -15.97 3.07 -6.50
N GLU A 7 -15.67 2.73 -5.25
CA GLU A 7 -16.24 3.41 -4.09
C GLU A 7 -15.62 4.80 -3.92
N ASP A 8 -16.41 5.86 -4.07
CA ASP A 8 -15.93 7.25 -4.13
C ASP A 8 -15.21 7.73 -2.85
N HIS A 9 -15.43 7.07 -1.71
CA HIS A 9 -14.82 7.43 -0.43
C HIS A 9 -13.43 6.80 -0.22
N LEU A 10 -13.00 5.89 -1.09
CA LEU A 10 -11.71 5.21 -0.97
C LEU A 10 -10.66 5.86 -1.87
N PRO A 11 -9.55 6.39 -1.32
CA PRO A 11 -8.53 7.06 -2.12
C PRO A 11 -7.64 6.07 -2.88
N GLY A 12 -7.27 6.44 -4.11
CA GLY A 12 -6.19 5.79 -4.87
C GLY A 12 -6.35 4.28 -5.02
N ILE A 13 -5.29 3.53 -4.65
CA ILE A 13 -5.25 2.07 -4.79
C ILE A 13 -6.27 1.37 -3.90
N THR A 14 -6.70 1.98 -2.79
CA THR A 14 -7.66 1.37 -1.85
C THR A 14 -8.98 1.06 -2.54
N GLY A 15 -9.46 1.95 -3.42
CA GLY A 15 -10.68 1.70 -4.21
C GLY A 15 -10.52 0.52 -5.18
N LEU A 16 -9.34 0.36 -5.79
CA LEU A 16 -9.05 -0.78 -6.68
C LEU A 16 -8.95 -2.11 -5.92
N LEU A 17 -8.37 -2.09 -4.72
CA LEU A 17 -8.28 -3.26 -3.85
C LEU A 17 -9.66 -3.68 -3.33
N GLU A 18 -10.58 -2.73 -3.15
CA GLU A 18 -11.96 -3.05 -2.76
C GLU A 18 -12.79 -3.57 -3.94
N TYR A 19 -12.61 -2.99 -5.13
CA TYR A 19 -13.27 -3.43 -6.35
C TYR A 19 -12.98 -4.90 -6.70
N SER A 20 -11.71 -5.34 -6.61
CA SER A 20 -11.32 -6.74 -6.86
C SER A 20 -10.69 -7.39 -5.64
N LYS A 21 -11.54 -7.94 -4.75
CA LYS A 21 -11.09 -8.63 -3.54
C LYS A 21 -10.20 -9.84 -3.82
N THR A 22 -10.47 -10.56 -4.90
CA THR A 22 -9.66 -11.72 -5.31
C THR A 22 -8.22 -11.31 -5.64
N SER A 23 -8.04 -10.23 -6.39
CA SER A 23 -6.69 -9.71 -6.70
C SER A 23 -6.06 -9.02 -5.49
N ALA A 24 -6.86 -8.38 -4.66
CA ALA A 24 -6.39 -7.63 -3.50
C ALA A 24 -5.90 -8.51 -2.35
N GLN A 25 -6.51 -9.69 -2.15
CA GLN A 25 -6.19 -10.56 -1.02
C GLN A 25 -4.69 -10.88 -0.92
N PRO A 26 -4.01 -11.41 -1.95
CA PRO A 26 -2.57 -11.69 -1.86
C PRO A 26 -1.72 -10.43 -1.64
N ILE A 27 -2.13 -9.27 -2.18
CA ILE A 27 -1.44 -7.99 -1.98
C ILE A 27 -1.53 -7.55 -0.51
N ARG A 28 -2.73 -7.64 0.08
CA ARG A 28 -2.99 -7.30 1.49
C ARG A 28 -2.21 -8.22 2.42
N GLU A 29 -2.21 -9.52 2.17
CA GLU A 29 -1.45 -10.51 2.94
C GLU A 29 0.06 -10.23 2.88
N LEU A 30 0.61 -10.01 1.68
CA LEU A 30 2.02 -9.69 1.52
C LEU A 30 2.38 -8.38 2.23
N THR A 31 1.55 -7.34 2.13
CA THR A 31 1.79 -6.05 2.79
C THR A 31 1.81 -6.21 4.31
N GLN A 32 0.86 -6.97 4.87
CA GLN A 32 0.83 -7.25 6.32
C GLN A 32 2.04 -8.06 6.75
N PHE A 33 2.41 -9.09 5.99
CA PHE A 33 3.60 -9.88 6.27
C PHE A 33 4.87 -9.02 6.31
N LEU A 34 5.06 -8.18 5.28
CA LEU A 34 6.24 -7.33 5.18
C LEU A 34 6.27 -6.27 6.27
N LEU A 35 5.18 -5.52 6.46
CA LEU A 35 5.21 -4.32 7.30
C LEU A 35 4.86 -4.56 8.78
N ARG A 36 4.18 -5.65 9.11
CA ARG A 36 3.70 -5.95 10.47
C ARG A 36 4.05 -7.37 10.94
N GLY A 37 4.48 -8.26 10.07
CA GLY A 37 4.91 -9.61 10.43
C GLY A 37 6.22 -9.64 11.24
N PRO A 38 6.61 -10.82 11.78
CA PRO A 38 7.89 -11.01 12.47
C PRO A 38 9.08 -10.60 11.59
N SER A 39 9.99 -9.81 12.15
CA SER A 39 11.17 -9.32 11.43
C SER A 39 12.28 -8.95 12.39
N THR A 40 13.52 -8.94 11.90
CA THR A 40 14.67 -8.34 12.58
C THR A 40 14.68 -6.81 12.47
N LEU A 41 13.88 -6.24 11.57
CA LEU A 41 13.68 -4.80 11.42
C LEU A 41 12.48 -4.35 12.25
N THR A 42 12.62 -3.17 12.87
CA THR A 42 11.49 -2.48 13.49
C THR A 42 10.47 -2.02 12.44
N GLU A 43 9.23 -1.78 12.85
CA GLU A 43 8.20 -1.23 11.95
C GLU A 43 8.65 0.09 11.32
N ALA A 44 9.22 1.01 12.10
CA ALA A 44 9.73 2.29 11.59
C ALA A 44 10.82 2.12 10.50
N GLN A 45 11.73 1.16 10.66
CA GLN A 45 12.74 0.87 9.63
C GLN A 45 12.10 0.35 8.34
N ARG A 46 11.04 -0.46 8.44
CA ARG A 46 10.32 -1.00 7.29
C ARG A 46 9.51 0.08 6.57
N GLU A 47 8.85 0.96 7.32
CA GLU A 47 8.15 2.13 6.76
C GLU A 47 9.13 3.12 6.09
N LEU A 48 10.33 3.31 6.66
CA LEU A 48 11.38 4.13 6.02
C LEU A 48 11.83 3.54 4.67
N ILE A 49 12.06 2.22 4.61
CA ILE A 49 12.39 1.55 3.36
C ILE A 49 11.26 1.73 2.33
N ALA A 50 10.01 1.50 2.75
CA ALA A 50 8.85 1.66 1.89
C ALA A 50 8.71 3.11 1.36
N THR A 51 8.96 4.10 2.21
CA THR A 51 8.94 5.53 1.84
C THR A 51 10.03 5.85 0.81
N VAL A 52 11.29 5.47 1.07
CA VAL A 52 12.42 5.79 0.17
C VAL A 52 12.26 5.10 -1.18
N VAL A 53 11.87 3.82 -1.20
CA VAL A 53 11.64 3.07 -2.44
C VAL A 53 10.45 3.64 -3.22
N SER A 54 9.37 4.04 -2.53
CA SER A 54 8.21 4.64 -3.18
C SER A 54 8.53 6.00 -3.79
N TYR A 55 9.31 6.81 -3.08
CA TYR A 55 9.78 8.11 -3.58
C TYR A 55 10.65 7.94 -4.82
N GLY A 56 11.59 6.98 -4.81
CA GLY A 56 12.43 6.67 -5.97
C GLY A 56 11.66 6.14 -7.19
N ASN A 57 10.47 5.58 -6.98
CA ASN A 57 9.54 5.17 -8.05
C ASN A 57 8.49 6.26 -8.38
N GLU A 58 8.65 7.48 -7.86
CA GLU A 58 7.74 8.61 -8.07
C GLU A 58 6.28 8.32 -7.66
N CYS A 59 6.07 7.34 -6.77
CA CYS A 59 4.75 6.97 -6.31
C CYS A 59 4.32 7.86 -5.15
N THR A 60 3.62 8.96 -5.46
CA THR A 60 3.17 9.94 -4.47
C THR A 60 2.31 9.30 -3.38
N PHE A 61 1.32 8.47 -3.76
CA PHE A 61 0.43 7.81 -2.81
C PHE A 61 1.21 6.97 -1.79
N CYS A 62 2.05 6.04 -2.26
CA CYS A 62 2.81 5.16 -1.38
C CYS A 62 3.82 5.93 -0.54
N THR A 63 4.49 6.94 -1.12
CA THR A 63 5.40 7.81 -0.36
C THR A 63 4.66 8.45 0.82
N THR A 64 3.51 9.09 0.56
CA THR A 64 2.72 9.73 1.62
C THR A 64 2.13 8.74 2.62
N ALA A 65 1.68 7.57 2.17
CA ALA A 65 1.07 6.56 3.03
C ALA A 65 2.07 5.93 4.01
N HIS A 66 3.35 5.86 3.64
CA HIS A 66 4.42 5.28 4.47
C HIS A 66 5.20 6.33 5.27
N THR A 67 4.94 7.62 5.03
CA THR A 67 5.49 8.72 5.85
C THR A 67 4.68 8.81 7.15
N ALA A 68 4.87 7.84 8.06
CA ALA A 68 4.24 7.77 9.38
C ALA A 68 5.15 8.37 10.47
#